data_AF-A0A950NGN8-F1
#
_entry.id   AF-A0A950NGN8-F1
#
_cell.length_a   1.000
_cell.length_b   1.000
_cell.length_c   1.000
_cell.angle_alpha   90.00
_cell.angle_beta   90.00
_cell.angle_gamma   90.00
#
_symmetry.space_group_name_H-M   'P 1'
#
loop_
_entity.id
_entity.type
_entity.pdbx_description
1 polymer ?
#
loop_
_entity_poly.entity_id
_entity_poly.type
_entity_poly.pdbx_seq_one_letter_code
_entity_poly.pdbx_strand_id
1 'polypeptide(L)'
;RDISRSRAYSEATAQEIDREVKRLCDDSYQRAMKIITQRKDTLIAIAKALLEYETLDGNQIREIINNGRLLNPPPPISQTRRGLRSEENDRPEPEGLGGLTEAPV
;
A
#
# COMPACT_ATOMS: atom_id res chain seq x y z
N ARG A 1 46.23 2.04 -35.21
CA ARG A 1 46.30 0.99 -34.15
C ARG A 1 45.59 1.54 -32.90
N ASP A 2 44.39 2.10 -33.08
CA ASP A 2 43.74 3.04 -32.13
C ASP A 2 42.43 2.50 -31.54
N ILE A 3 41.79 1.57 -32.26
CA ILE A 3 40.52 0.92 -31.88
C ILE A 3 40.65 0.13 -30.57
N SER A 4 41.82 -0.43 -30.28
CA SER A 4 42.07 -1.16 -29.03
C SER A 4 42.17 -0.25 -27.81
N ARG A 5 42.60 1.01 -27.99
CA ARG A 5 42.64 1.98 -26.88
C ARG A 5 41.25 2.53 -26.60
N SER A 6 40.47 2.90 -27.63
CA SER A 6 39.11 3.44 -27.42
C SER A 6 38.17 2.45 -26.75
N ARG A 7 38.25 1.15 -27.08
CA ARG A 7 37.47 0.10 -26.39
C ARG A 7 37.84 -0.01 -24.90
N ALA A 8 39.13 0.02 -24.57
CA ALA A 8 39.57 -0.05 -23.18
C ALA A 8 39.10 1.15 -22.36
N TYR A 9 39.09 2.36 -22.95
CA TYR A 9 38.51 3.54 -22.30
C TYR A 9 36.99 3.41 -22.12
N SER A 10 36.26 2.95 -23.14
CA SER A 10 34.81 2.72 -23.05
C SER A 10 34.45 1.69 -21.96
N GLU A 11 35.26 0.64 -21.81
CA GLU A 11 35.07 -0.38 -20.78
C GLU A 11 35.36 0.17 -19.37
N ALA A 12 36.45 0.93 -19.22
CA ALA A 12 36.76 1.59 -17.95
C ALA A 12 35.66 2.59 -17.56
N THR A 13 35.18 3.42 -18.48
CA THR A 13 34.06 4.34 -18.24
C THR A 13 32.78 3.59 -17.87
N ALA A 14 32.45 2.49 -18.55
CA ALA A 14 31.29 1.69 -18.20
C ALA A 14 31.38 1.11 -16.78
N GLN A 15 32.55 0.60 -16.39
CA GLN A 15 32.78 0.11 -15.03
C GLN A 15 32.70 1.21 -13.96
N GLU A 16 33.08 2.44 -14.29
CA GLU A 16 32.91 3.59 -13.39
C GLU A 16 31.44 3.96 -13.22
N ILE A 17 30.67 3.95 -14.32
CA ILE A 17 29.22 4.20 -14.27
C ILE A 17 28.53 3.15 -13.40
N ASP A 18 28.80 1.86 -13.62
CA ASP A 18 28.17 0.79 -12.85
C ASP A 18 28.50 0.90 -11.34
N ARG A 19 29.74 1.26 -11.02
CA ARG A 19 30.16 1.51 -9.63
C ARG A 19 29.38 2.66 -9.00
N GLU A 20 29.19 3.75 -9.72
CA GLU A 20 28.49 4.93 -9.20
C GLU A 20 26.99 4.68 -9.06
N VAL A 21 26.37 3.96 -9.99
CA VAL A 21 24.96 3.54 -9.88
C VAL A 21 24.77 2.66 -8.65
N LYS A 22 25.64 1.67 -8.45
CA LYS A 22 25.60 0.82 -7.25
C LYS A 22 25.73 1.65 -5.97
N ARG A 23 26.72 2.55 -5.92
CA ARG A 23 26.93 3.45 -4.77
C ARG A 23 25.68 4.27 -4.46
N LEU A 24 25.04 4.84 -5.48
CA LEU A 24 23.83 5.65 -5.32
C LEU A 24 22.65 4.82 -4.78
N CYS A 25 22.48 3.59 -5.28
CA CYS A 25 21.46 2.67 -4.78
C CYS A 25 21.71 2.30 -3.32
N ASP A 26 22.95 1.93 -2.97
CA ASP A 26 23.34 1.55 -1.62
C ASP A 26 23.12 2.72 -0.64
N ASP A 27 23.56 3.94 -0.99
CA ASP A 27 23.39 5.14 -0.17
C ASP A 27 21.91 5.50 0.03
N SER A 28 21.07 5.28 -0.99
CA SER A 28 19.64 5.54 -0.92
C SER A 28 18.94 4.52 -0.03
N TYR A 29 19.31 3.25 -0.16
CA TYR A 29 18.83 2.18 0.71
C TYR A 29 19.20 2.43 2.18
N GLN A 30 20.47 2.74 2.45
CA GLN A 30 20.94 3.03 3.80
C GLN A 30 20.25 4.25 4.42
N ARG A 31 20.02 5.32 3.63
CA ARG A 31 19.21 6.46 4.08
C ARG A 31 17.78 6.06 4.43
N ALA A 32 17.12 5.31 3.56
CA ALA A 32 15.74 4.87 3.82
C ALA A 32 15.67 4.01 5.10
N MET A 33 16.58 3.03 5.23
CA MET A 33 16.66 2.17 6.40
C MET A 33 16.93 2.97 7.68
N LYS A 34 17.83 3.95 7.63
CA LYS A 34 18.11 4.84 8.76
C LYS A 34 16.87 5.63 9.17
N ILE A 35 16.16 6.23 8.22
CA ILE A 35 14.93 7.02 8.49
C ILE A 35 13.85 6.13 9.13
N ILE A 36 13.60 4.95 8.55
CA ILE A 36 12.59 4.01 9.04
C ILE A 36 12.95 3.52 10.44
N THR A 37 14.22 3.18 10.67
CA THR A 37 14.69 2.69 11.97
C THR A 37 14.62 3.76 13.05
N GLN A 38 15.00 5.01 12.72
CA GLN A 38 14.91 6.14 13.66
C GLN A 38 13.46 6.50 14.00
N ARG A 39 12.51 6.22 13.10
CA ARG A 39 11.07 6.48 13.27
C ARG A 39 10.27 5.20 13.49
N LYS A 40 10.89 4.18 14.10
CA LYS A 40 10.28 2.85 14.30
C LYS A 40 8.94 2.93 15.04
N ASP A 41 8.81 3.80 16.04
CA ASP A 41 7.57 3.97 16.78
C ASP A 41 6.43 4.51 15.91
N THR A 42 6.74 5.49 15.03
CA THR A 42 5.80 6.01 14.04
C THR A 42 5.38 4.91 13.05
N LEU A 43 6.33 4.09 12.58
CA LEU A 43 6.00 2.95 11.71
C LEU A 43 5.04 1.97 12.39
N ILE A 44 5.30 1.64 13.66
CA ILE A 44 4.43 0.76 14.46
C ILE A 44 3.05 1.40 14.64
N ALA A 45 2.97 2.71 14.88
CA ALA A 45 1.71 3.43 15.01
C ALA A 45 0.88 3.37 13.72
N ILE A 46 1.51 3.58 12.56
CA ILE A 46 0.86 3.46 11.25
C ILE A 46 0.37 2.02 11.02
N ALA A 47 1.20 1.01 11.33
CA ALA A 47 0.83 -0.39 11.16
C ALA A 47 -0.38 -0.78 12.03
N LYS A 48 -0.40 -0.34 13.30
CA LYS A 48 -1.54 -0.55 14.21
C LYS A 48 -2.81 0.13 13.70
N ALA A 49 -2.68 1.36 13.20
CA ALA A 49 -3.82 2.08 12.62
C ALA A 49 -4.36 1.38 11.37
N LEU A 50 -3.51 0.85 10.49
CA LEU A 50 -3.96 0.06 9.33
C LEU A 50 -4.65 -1.25 9.74
N LEU A 51 -4.26 -1.88 10.85
CA LEU A 51 -4.95 -3.06 11.36
C LEU A 51 -6.37 -2.73 11.86
N GLU A 52 -6.58 -1.54 12.42
CA GLU A 52 -7.87 -1.10 12.97
C GLU A 52 -8.81 -0.54 11.88
N TYR A 53 -8.24 0.18 10.90
CA TYR A 53 -8.99 1.00 9.94
C TYR A 53 -8.86 0.57 8.47
N GLU A 54 -7.99 -0.40 8.15
CA GLU A 54 -7.73 -0.99 6.82
C GLU A 54 -7.08 -0.05 5.80
N THR A 55 -7.57 1.19 5.70
CA THR A 55 -7.04 2.22 4.80
C THR A 55 -6.75 3.49 5.60
N LEU A 56 -5.63 4.14 5.29
CA LEU A 56 -5.30 5.47 5.79
C LEU A 56 -5.07 6.42 4.62
N ASP A 57 -5.60 7.63 4.72
CA ASP A 57 -5.31 8.71 3.79
C ASP A 57 -3.97 9.41 4.12
N GLY A 58 -3.49 10.23 3.17
CA GLY A 58 -2.22 10.96 3.33
C GLY A 58 -2.22 12.06 4.40
N ASN A 59 -3.39 12.57 4.82
CA ASN A 59 -3.51 13.50 5.94
C ASN A 59 -3.38 12.75 7.27
N GLN A 60 -4.06 11.61 7.41
CA GLN A 60 -4.01 10.72 8.57
C GLN A 60 -2.60 10.19 8.81
N ILE A 61 -1.88 9.79 7.76
CA ILE A 61 -0.47 9.40 7.88
C ILE A 61 0.38 10.58 8.41
N ARG A 62 0.16 11.80 7.90
CA ARG A 62 0.84 13.00 8.39
C ARG A 62 0.52 13.31 9.86
N GLU A 63 -0.73 13.11 10.28
CA GLU A 63 -1.12 13.26 11.69
C GLU A 63 -0.34 12.29 12.59
N ILE A 64 -0.23 11.01 12.21
CA ILE A 64 0.54 10.02 12.97
C ILE A 64 2.02 10.42 13.01
N ILE A 65 2.58 10.90 11.89
CA ILE A 65 3.99 11.33 11.84
C ILE A 65 4.25 12.51 12.77
N ASN A 66 3.34 13.48 12.84
CA ASN A 66 3.53 14.71 13.61
C ASN A 66 3.18 14.55 15.09
N ASN A 67 2.12 13.80 15.39
CA ASN A 67 1.50 13.72 16.72
C ASN A 67 1.68 12.36 17.40
N GLY A 68 2.23 11.37 16.69
CA GLY A 68 2.36 9.99 17.16
C GLY A 68 1.06 9.19 17.18
N ARG A 69 -0.08 9.78 16.81
CA ARG A 69 -1.41 9.16 16.80
C ARG A 69 -2.36 9.84 15.81
N LEU A 70 -3.42 9.14 15.39
CA LEU A 70 -4.56 9.78 14.72
C LEU A 70 -5.32 10.66 15.71
N LEU A 71 -5.70 11.86 15.27
CA LEU A 71 -6.57 12.74 16.04
C LEU A 71 -8.03 12.52 15.65
N ASN A 72 -8.30 12.31 14.36
CA ASN A 72 -9.64 12.07 13.82
C ASN A 72 -9.68 10.70 13.12
N PRO A 73 -9.93 9.60 13.87
CA PRO A 73 -9.93 8.27 13.28
C PRO A 73 -11.17 8.03 12.39
N PRO A 74 -11.00 7.30 11.27
CA PRO A 74 -12.13 6.81 10.50
C PRO A 74 -12.89 5.73 11.30
N PRO A 75 -14.11 5.34 10.89
CA PRO A 75 -14.81 4.24 11.52
C PRO A 75 -14.00 2.94 11.43
N PRO A 76 -13.94 2.13 12.50
CA PRO A 76 -13.19 0.89 12.52
C PRO A 76 -13.82 -0.16 11.60
N ILE A 77 -13.01 -1.09 11.11
CA ILE A 77 -13.42 -2.17 10.18
C ILE A 77 -14.60 -2.98 10.75
N SER A 78 -14.64 -3.16 12.07
CA SER A 78 -15.70 -3.89 12.79
C SER A 78 -17.09 -3.23 12.69
N GLN A 79 -17.14 -1.93 12.41
CA GLN A 79 -18.37 -1.19 12.14
C GLN A 79 -18.69 -1.17 10.63
N THR A 80 -17.69 -0.96 9.78
CA THR A 80 -17.84 -1.01 8.31
C THR A 80 -18.43 -2.34 7.83
N ARG A 81 -17.91 -3.47 8.33
CA ARG A 81 -18.42 -4.81 7.99
C ARG A 81 -19.85 -5.07 8.49
N ARG A 82 -20.27 -4.40 9.56
CA ARG A 82 -21.61 -4.54 10.13
C ARG A 82 -22.65 -3.78 9.31
N GLY A 83 -22.28 -2.59 8.81
CA GLY A 83 -23.12 -1.80 7.90
C GLY A 83 -23.41 -2.55 6.60
N LEU A 84 -22.37 -3.06 5.94
CA LEU A 84 -22.47 -3.84 4.70
C LEU A 84 -23.41 -5.06 4.84
N ARG A 85 -23.37 -5.73 5.99
CA ARG A 85 -24.19 -6.92 6.25
C ARG A 85 -25.65 -6.60 6.59
N SER A 86 -25.93 -5.36 6.98
CA SER A 86 -27.29 -4.89 7.27
C SER A 86 -28.01 -4.52 5.96
N GLU A 87 -27.30 -3.95 4.99
CA GLU A 87 -27.83 -3.61 3.66
C GLU A 87 -28.10 -4.85 2.77
N GLU A 88 -27.44 -5.98 3.03
CA GLU A 88 -27.66 -7.23 2.30
C GLU A 88 -28.97 -7.94 2.70
N ASN A 89 -29.42 -7.78 3.95
CA ASN A 89 -30.64 -8.39 4.48
C ASN A 89 -31.94 -7.64 4.10
N ASP A 90 -31.84 -6.39 3.63
CA ASP A 90 -32.98 -5.57 3.20
C ASP A 90 -33.19 -5.59 1.67
N ARG A 91 -32.48 -6.47 0.94
CA ARG A 91 -32.75 -6.66 -0.49
C ARG A 91 -34.10 -7.37 -0.64
N PRO A 92 -35.08 -6.80 -1.36
CA PRO A 92 -36.32 -7.50 -1.62
C PRO A 92 -36.01 -8.76 -2.43
N GLU A 93 -36.49 -9.91 -1.95
CA GLU A 93 -36.53 -11.17 -2.70
C GLU A 93 -37.06 -10.90 -4.12
N PRO A 94 -36.42 -11.43 -5.19
CA PRO A 94 -37.00 -11.32 -6.52
C PRO A 94 -38.35 -12.02 -6.49
N GLU A 95 -39.44 -11.27 -6.69
CA GLU A 95 -40.80 -11.81 -6.74
C GLU A 95 -40.83 -13.00 -7.70
N GLY A 96 -41.07 -14.18 -7.13
CA GLY A 96 -41.08 -15.43 -7.86
C GLY A 96 -42.11 -15.39 -8.99
N LEU A 97 -41.70 -15.89 -10.16
CA LEU A 97 -42.59 -16.37 -11.21
C LEU A 97 -43.44 -17.52 -10.64
N GLY A 98 -44.55 -17.18 -10.00
CA GLY A 98 -45.55 -18.12 -9.52
C GLY A 98 -46.72 -18.23 -10.50
N GLY A 99 -46.91 -19.41 -11.09
CA GLY A 99 -48.21 -19.81 -11.63
C GLY A 99 -48.22 -20.40 -13.03
N LEU A 100 -47.77 -21.64 -13.19
CA LEU A 100 -48.34 -22.54 -14.20
C LEU A 100 -48.94 -23.72 -13.44
N THR A 101 -50.19 -23.54 -13.02
CA THR A 101 -51.04 -24.62 -12.51
C THR A 101 -51.44 -25.54 -13.65
N GLU A 102 -51.52 -26.82 -13.32
CA GLU A 102 -51.84 -27.99 -14.13
C GLU A 102 -52.98 -27.80 -15.16
N ALA A 103 -52.79 -28.35 -16.36
CA ALA A 103 -53.85 -28.57 -17.33
C ALA A 103 -54.55 -29.92 -17.04
N PRO A 104 -55.88 -30.02 -17.06
CA PRO A 104 -56.55 -31.29 -16.88
C PRO A 104 -56.52 -32.11 -18.17
N VAL A 105 -56.61 -33.43 -17.96
CA VAL A 105 -56.60 -34.52 -18.94
C VAL A 105 -57.82 -34.50 -19.87
#